data_AF-C5T9V5-F1
#
_entry.id   AF-C5T9V5-F1
#
_cell.length_a   1.000
_cell.length_b   1.000
_cell.length_c   1.000
_cell.angle_alpha   90.00
_cell.angle_beta   90.00
_cell.angle_gamma   90.00
#
_symmetry.space_group_name_H-M   'P 1'
#
loop_
_entity.id
_entity.type
_entity.pdbx_description
1 polymer ?
#
loop_
_entity_poly.entity_id
_entity_poly.type
_entity_poly.pdbx_seq_one_letter_code
_entity_poly.pdbx_strand_id
1 'polypeptide(L)'
;MRWPAKAAADRQLGASEIQLGELALADAWHEAARGLLTAWFDALRDVRTASVLQEQARLVTQQMATTERRVAAGEAATLELLAAQAEAARVDALAARAQGQLQVRLQALERLYPGLPKPLDMGATGSALWSVAPPAADVTAAQWATKILDDNHELELRRP
;
A
#
# COMPACT_ATOMS: atom_id res chain seq x y z
N MET A 1 -29.18 46.42 -30.49
CA MET A 1 -29.76 45.07 -30.42
C MET A 1 -28.68 44.09 -29.98
N ARG A 2 -28.80 43.45 -28.81
CA ARG A 2 -27.89 42.35 -28.42
C ARG A 2 -28.27 41.13 -29.25
N TRP A 3 -27.31 40.62 -30.01
CA TRP A 3 -27.54 39.60 -31.02
C TRP A 3 -28.02 38.29 -30.36
N PRO A 4 -29.24 37.80 -30.64
CA PRO A 4 -29.80 36.63 -29.97
C PRO A 4 -28.95 35.37 -30.15
N ALA A 5 -28.24 35.23 -31.27
CA ALA A 5 -27.29 34.13 -31.47
C ALA A 5 -26.06 34.19 -30.55
N LYS A 6 -25.63 35.39 -30.09
CA LYS A 6 -24.55 35.52 -29.12
C LYS A 6 -24.97 35.00 -27.75
N ALA A 7 -26.17 35.34 -27.29
CA ALA A 7 -26.70 34.84 -26.02
C ALA A 7 -27.01 33.32 -26.05
N ALA A 8 -27.21 32.72 -27.22
CA ALA A 8 -27.30 31.27 -27.36
C ALA A 8 -25.90 30.62 -27.32
N ALA A 9 -24.92 31.20 -28.02
CA ALA A 9 -23.53 30.73 -27.99
C ALA A 9 -22.90 30.81 -26.59
N ASP A 10 -23.12 31.90 -25.86
CA ASP A 10 -22.61 32.07 -24.49
C ASP A 10 -23.21 31.04 -23.52
N ARG A 11 -24.49 30.66 -23.72
CA ARG A 11 -25.14 29.60 -22.91
C ARG A 11 -24.64 28.20 -23.26
N GLN A 12 -24.38 27.94 -24.55
CA GLN A 12 -23.81 26.67 -24.99
C GLN A 12 -22.38 26.52 -24.47
N LEU A 13 -21.58 27.59 -24.51
CA LEU A 13 -20.25 27.63 -23.92
C LEU A 13 -20.29 27.36 -22.41
N GLY A 14 -21.16 28.05 -21.66
CA GLY A 14 -21.30 27.82 -20.22
C GLY A 14 -21.76 26.40 -19.87
N ALA A 15 -22.64 25.79 -20.68
CA ALA A 15 -23.02 24.39 -20.50
C ALA A 15 -21.84 23.43 -20.73
N SER A 16 -21.02 23.67 -21.75
CA SER A 16 -19.82 22.87 -22.01
C SER A 16 -18.73 23.06 -20.94
N GLU A 17 -18.58 24.26 -20.38
CA GLU A 17 -17.66 24.53 -19.27
C GLU A 17 -18.08 23.77 -17.99
N ILE A 18 -19.39 23.70 -17.71
CA ILE A 18 -19.92 22.91 -16.58
C ILE A 18 -19.63 21.42 -16.79
N GLN A 19 -19.93 20.88 -17.98
CA GLN A 19 -19.66 19.47 -18.30
C GLN A 19 -18.18 19.12 -18.18
N LEU A 20 -17.30 20.01 -18.67
CA LEU A 20 -15.85 19.83 -18.52
C LEU A 20 -15.43 19.83 -17.05
N GLY A 21 -16.03 20.70 -16.23
CA GLY A 21 -15.78 20.75 -14.80
C GLY A 21 -16.24 19.49 -14.06
N GLU A 22 -17.39 18.93 -14.42
CA GLU A 22 -17.91 17.67 -13.85
C GLU A 22 -17.00 16.49 -14.20
N LEU A 23 -16.55 16.38 -15.45
CA LEU A 23 -15.60 15.36 -15.88
C LEU A 23 -14.26 15.48 -15.15
N ALA A 24 -13.70 16.70 -15.09
CA ALA A 24 -12.44 16.93 -14.39
C ALA A 24 -12.52 16.59 -12.89
N LEU A 25 -13.69 16.80 -12.27
CA LEU A 25 -13.93 16.40 -10.89
C LEU A 25 -13.99 14.88 -10.73
N ALA A 26 -14.66 14.17 -11.64
CA ALA A 26 -14.73 12.71 -11.63
C ALA A 26 -13.35 12.07 -11.78
N ASP A 27 -12.53 12.57 -12.71
CA ASP A 27 -11.15 12.12 -12.92
C ASP A 27 -10.28 12.38 -11.68
N ALA A 28 -10.38 13.59 -11.11
CA ALA A 28 -9.64 13.94 -9.90
C ALA A 28 -10.01 13.03 -8.71
N TRP A 29 -11.29 12.65 -8.60
CA TRP A 29 -11.75 11.72 -7.57
C TRP A 29 -11.23 10.30 -7.81
N HIS A 30 -11.27 9.82 -9.05
CA HIS A 30 -10.74 8.50 -9.40
C HIS A 30 -9.24 8.40 -9.09
N GLU A 31 -8.46 9.39 -9.50
CA GLU A 31 -7.02 9.42 -9.24
C GLU A 31 -6.70 9.53 -7.74
N ALA A 32 -7.49 10.29 -6.97
CA ALA A 32 -7.35 10.34 -5.52
C ALA A 32 -7.62 8.98 -4.87
N ALA A 33 -8.66 8.27 -5.30
CA ALA A 33 -9.00 6.93 -4.81
C ALA A 33 -7.91 5.91 -5.16
N ARG A 34 -7.39 5.95 -6.39
CA ARG A 34 -6.28 5.10 -6.85
C ARG A 34 -5.00 5.36 -6.05
N GLY A 35 -4.68 6.62 -5.80
CA GLY A 35 -3.55 7.04 -4.97
C GLY A 35 -3.67 6.51 -3.54
N LEU A 36 -4.86 6.62 -2.94
CA LEU A 36 -5.13 6.11 -1.59
C LEU A 36 -4.90 4.60 -1.49
N LEU A 37 -5.48 3.82 -2.41
CA LEU A 37 -5.33 2.36 -2.40
C LEU A 37 -3.87 1.93 -2.57
N THR A 38 -3.14 2.60 -3.46
CA THR A 38 -1.71 2.35 -3.66
C THR A 38 -0.92 2.59 -2.37
N ALA A 39 -1.09 3.77 -1.75
CA ALA A 39 -0.42 4.13 -0.51
C ALA A 39 -0.77 3.18 0.64
N TRP A 40 -2.02 2.74 0.71
CA TRP A 40 -2.50 1.80 1.72
C TRP A 40 -1.85 0.42 1.58
N PHE A 41 -1.86 -0.17 0.38
CA PHE A 41 -1.25 -1.49 0.15
C PHE A 41 0.27 -1.45 0.28
N ASP A 42 0.91 -0.35 -0.07
CA ASP A 42 2.34 -0.14 0.17
C ASP A 42 2.66 -0.08 1.67
N ALA A 43 1.79 0.50 2.49
CA ALA A 43 1.93 0.48 3.94
C ALA A 43 1.74 -0.94 4.51
N LEU A 44 0.73 -1.69 4.05
CA LEU A 44 0.53 -3.09 4.45
C LEU A 44 1.72 -3.99 4.09
N ARG A 45 2.33 -3.77 2.92
CA ARG A 45 3.55 -4.49 2.51
C ARG A 45 4.72 -4.20 3.45
N ASP A 46 4.90 -2.94 3.85
CA ASP A 46 5.96 -2.55 4.78
C ASP A 46 5.72 -3.12 6.19
N VAL A 47 4.47 -3.15 6.66
CA VAL A 47 4.10 -3.83 7.92
C VAL A 47 4.54 -5.29 7.88
N ARG A 48 4.18 -6.01 6.79
CA ARG A 48 4.55 -7.42 6.67
C ARG A 48 6.08 -7.60 6.59
N THR A 49 6.75 -6.77 5.81
CA THR A 49 8.21 -6.82 5.64
C THR A 49 8.93 -6.60 6.96
N ALA A 50 8.53 -5.59 7.73
CA ALA A 50 9.08 -5.30 9.05
C ALA A 50 8.84 -6.46 10.02
N SER A 51 7.64 -7.04 10.04
CA SER A 51 7.32 -8.20 10.90
C SER A 51 8.18 -9.43 10.59
N VAL A 52 8.38 -9.72 9.31
CA VAL A 52 9.16 -10.88 8.85
C VAL A 52 10.64 -10.71 9.19
N LEU A 53 11.19 -9.52 8.96
CA LEU A 53 12.60 -9.25 9.28
C LEU A 53 12.85 -9.23 10.79
N GLN A 54 11.90 -8.75 11.59
CA GLN A 54 11.99 -8.81 13.04
C GLN A 54 11.98 -10.25 13.56
N GLU A 55 11.17 -11.13 12.96
CA GLU A 55 11.19 -12.55 13.30
C GLU A 55 12.48 -13.24 12.85
N GLN A 56 13.00 -12.89 11.66
CA GLN A 56 14.30 -13.40 11.20
C GLN A 56 15.44 -12.99 12.14
N ALA A 57 15.46 -11.73 12.58
CA ALA A 57 16.41 -11.24 13.58
C ALA A 57 16.36 -12.10 14.85
N ARG A 58 15.15 -12.31 15.40
CA ARG A 58 14.93 -13.16 16.58
C ARG A 58 15.46 -14.58 16.41
N LEU A 59 15.27 -15.19 15.24
CA LEU A 59 15.73 -16.55 14.94
C LEU A 59 17.26 -16.61 14.80
N VAL A 60 17.88 -15.64 14.13
CA VAL A 60 19.34 -15.59 13.96
C VAL A 60 20.03 -15.35 15.31
N THR A 61 19.47 -14.52 16.20
CA THR A 61 19.98 -14.38 17.57
C THR A 61 19.97 -15.70 18.34
N GLN A 62 18.93 -16.53 18.19
CA GLN A 62 18.86 -17.86 18.82
C GLN A 62 19.90 -18.83 18.23
N GLN A 63 20.15 -18.75 16.92
CA GLN A 63 21.18 -19.53 16.26
C GLN A 63 22.57 -19.12 16.78
N MET A 64 22.84 -17.82 16.89
CA MET A 64 24.07 -17.29 17.50
C MET A 64 24.28 -17.82 18.92
N ALA A 65 23.25 -17.75 19.78
CA ALA A 65 23.32 -18.28 21.16
C ALA A 65 23.56 -19.81 21.23
N THR A 66 23.18 -20.55 20.18
CA THR A 66 23.49 -21.97 20.07
C THR A 66 24.95 -22.19 19.69
N THR A 67 25.48 -21.39 18.76
CA THR A 67 26.91 -21.38 18.40
C THR A 67 27.78 -20.99 19.59
N GLU A 68 27.38 -20.00 20.40
CA GLU A 68 28.07 -19.62 21.64
C GLU A 68 28.24 -20.80 22.60
N ARG A 69 27.15 -21.56 22.82
CA ARG A 69 27.18 -22.75 23.68
C ARG A 69 28.10 -23.85 23.12
N ARG A 70 28.12 -24.06 21.80
CA ARG A 70 29.03 -25.03 21.16
C ARG A 70 30.49 -24.62 21.31
N VAL A 71 30.81 -23.34 21.17
CA VAL A 71 32.18 -22.83 21.41
C VAL A 71 32.57 -23.03 22.87
N ALA A 72 31.68 -22.74 23.82
CA ALA A 72 31.94 -22.95 25.25
C ALA A 72 32.16 -24.44 25.61
N ALA A 73 31.52 -25.35 24.89
CA ALA A 73 31.74 -26.80 25.01
C ALA A 73 32.99 -27.30 24.27
N GLY A 74 33.70 -26.45 23.52
CA GLY A 74 34.84 -26.82 22.68
C GLY A 74 34.46 -27.55 21.39
N GLU A 75 33.17 -27.53 21.01
CA GLU A 75 32.59 -28.23 19.86
C GLU A 75 32.51 -27.38 18.58
N ALA A 76 32.88 -26.10 18.67
CA ALA A 76 32.90 -25.16 17.56
C ALA A 76 34.09 -24.20 17.68
N ALA A 77 34.54 -23.66 16.54
CA ALA A 77 35.62 -22.69 16.52
C ALA A 77 35.13 -21.27 16.90
N THR A 78 35.98 -20.47 17.55
CA THR A 78 35.70 -19.04 17.82
C THR A 78 35.38 -18.26 16.55
N LEU A 79 35.94 -18.65 15.41
CA LEU A 79 35.63 -18.03 14.11
C LEU A 79 34.17 -18.25 13.68
N GLU A 80 33.57 -19.42 13.98
CA GLU A 80 32.13 -19.67 13.73
C GLU A 80 31.27 -18.73 14.55
N LEU A 81 31.65 -18.48 15.80
CA LEU A 81 30.95 -17.52 16.66
C LEU A 81 31.05 -16.09 16.12
N LEU A 82 32.24 -15.67 15.67
CA LEU A 82 32.40 -14.34 15.05
C LEU A 82 31.51 -14.18 13.81
N ALA A 83 31.42 -15.22 12.96
CA ALA A 83 30.55 -15.21 11.80
C ALA A 83 29.06 -15.15 12.19
N ALA A 84 28.64 -15.90 13.21
CA ALA A 84 27.27 -15.89 13.71
C ALA A 84 26.88 -14.53 14.31
N GLN A 85 27.80 -13.88 15.05
CA GLN A 85 27.60 -12.52 15.58
C GLN A 85 27.46 -11.49 14.46
N ALA A 86 28.30 -11.57 13.43
CA ALA A 86 28.23 -10.67 12.28
C ALA A 86 26.90 -10.81 11.52
N GLU A 87 26.42 -12.04 11.33
CA GLU A 87 25.13 -12.30 10.68
C GLU A 87 23.95 -11.79 11.53
N ALA A 88 23.97 -12.02 12.84
CA ALA A 88 22.97 -11.47 13.75
C ALA A 88 22.90 -9.94 13.65
N ALA A 89 24.04 -9.27 13.75
CA ALA A 89 24.11 -7.81 13.63
C ALA A 89 23.61 -7.30 12.25
N ARG A 90 23.90 -8.04 11.18
CA ARG A 90 23.45 -7.71 9.83
C ARG A 90 21.92 -7.80 9.71
N VAL A 91 21.31 -8.87 10.22
CA VAL A 91 19.86 -9.07 10.16
C VAL A 91 19.13 -8.09 11.09
N ASP A 92 19.67 -7.80 12.27
CA ASP A 92 19.15 -6.77 13.16
C ASP A 92 19.11 -5.39 12.49
N ALA A 93 20.18 -5.01 11.78
CA ALA A 93 20.22 -3.75 11.04
C ALA A 93 19.16 -3.70 9.92
N LEU A 94 18.91 -4.82 9.23
CA LEU A 94 17.85 -4.92 8.22
C LEU A 94 16.46 -4.77 8.85
N ALA A 95 16.21 -5.41 9.99
CA ALA A 95 14.96 -5.28 10.73
C ALA A 95 14.72 -3.84 11.19
N ALA A 96 15.75 -3.19 11.75
CA ALA A 96 15.67 -1.80 12.18
C ALA A 96 15.38 -0.84 11.00
N ARG A 97 16.03 -1.06 9.85
CA ARG A 97 15.76 -0.28 8.64
C ARG A 97 14.32 -0.45 8.16
N ALA A 98 13.81 -1.68 8.12
CA ALA A 98 12.44 -1.94 7.69
C ALA A 98 11.41 -1.29 8.62
N GLN A 99 11.66 -1.30 9.93
CA GLN A 99 10.84 -0.60 10.91
C GLN A 99 10.85 0.92 10.68
N GLY A 100 12.02 1.51 10.42
CA GLY A 100 12.12 2.94 10.10
C GLY A 100 11.36 3.31 8.81
N GLN A 101 11.47 2.48 7.77
CA GLN A 101 10.73 2.67 6.52
C GLN A 101 9.21 2.64 6.74
N LEU A 102 8.73 1.66 7.52
CA LEU A 102 7.32 1.58 7.90
C LEU A 102 6.85 2.85 8.62
N GLN A 103 7.62 3.36 9.59
CA GLN A 103 7.26 4.58 10.31
C GLN A 103 7.11 5.78 9.38
N VAL A 104 8.06 5.98 8.46
CA VAL A 104 8.00 7.05 7.46
C VAL A 104 6.76 6.88 6.57
N ARG A 105 6.44 5.65 6.15
CA ARG A 105 5.27 5.39 5.30
C ARG A 105 3.95 5.67 6.02
N LEU A 106 3.82 5.28 7.29
CA LEU A 106 2.64 5.58 8.10
C LEU A 106 2.46 7.08 8.33
N GLN A 107 3.55 7.82 8.57
CA GLN A 107 3.50 9.28 8.69
C GLN A 107 3.08 9.95 7.37
N ALA A 108 3.57 9.47 6.24
CA ALA A 108 3.16 9.98 4.93
C ALA A 108 1.67 9.73 4.67
N LEU A 109 1.17 8.54 5.03
CA LEU A 109 -0.24 8.17 4.89
C LEU A 109 -1.14 9.07 5.74
N GLU A 110 -0.80 9.28 7.03
CA GLU A 110 -1.54 10.17 7.93
C GLU A 110 -1.58 11.62 7.42
N ARG A 111 -0.47 12.11 6.86
CA ARG A 111 -0.40 13.47 6.30
C ARG A 111 -1.26 13.64 5.05
N LEU A 112 -1.32 12.63 4.18
CA LEU A 112 -2.09 12.67 2.93
C LEU A 112 -3.59 12.43 3.18
N TYR A 113 -3.92 11.57 4.16
CA TYR A 113 -5.28 11.10 4.42
C TYR A 113 -5.56 11.15 5.94
N PRO A 114 -5.70 12.36 6.52
CA PRO A 114 -5.92 12.52 7.95
C PRO A 114 -7.25 11.88 8.37
N GLY A 115 -7.25 11.18 9.51
CA GLY A 115 -8.44 10.50 10.04
C GLY A 115 -8.71 9.11 9.45
N LEU A 116 -7.86 8.62 8.55
CA LEU A 116 -7.87 7.23 8.13
C LEU A 116 -7.34 6.33 9.27
N PRO A 117 -7.97 5.18 9.57
CA PRO A 117 -7.43 4.25 10.57
C PRO A 117 -6.05 3.75 10.14
N LYS A 118 -5.14 3.49 11.08
CA LYS A 118 -3.81 3.00 10.69
C LYS A 118 -3.92 1.55 10.20
N PRO A 119 -3.16 1.16 9.17
CA PRO A 119 -3.12 -0.23 8.69
C PRO A 119 -2.82 -1.27 9.78
N LEU A 120 -2.08 -0.87 10.82
CA LEU A 120 -1.75 -1.71 11.98
C LEU A 120 -2.96 -1.99 12.89
N ASP A 121 -3.88 -1.03 13.04
CA ASP A 121 -5.07 -1.15 13.88
C ASP A 121 -6.09 -2.13 13.28
N MET A 122 -6.05 -2.22 11.95
CA MET A 122 -6.82 -3.17 11.16
C MET A 122 -6.29 -4.60 11.37
N GLY A 123 -4.97 -4.83 11.41
CA GLY A 123 -4.42 -6.18 11.66
C GLY A 123 -4.64 -6.73 13.09
N ALA A 124 -4.81 -5.85 14.08
CA ALA A 124 -5.00 -6.22 15.50
C ALA A 124 -6.48 -6.51 15.84
N THR A 125 -7.41 -5.91 15.11
CA THR A 125 -8.77 -6.42 15.09
C THR A 125 -8.73 -7.69 14.25
N GLY A 126 -9.19 -8.82 14.78
CA GLY A 126 -9.64 -9.95 13.96
C GLY A 126 -10.86 -9.53 13.14
N SER A 127 -10.72 -8.46 12.34
CA SER A 127 -11.76 -7.92 11.53
C SER A 127 -12.01 -8.95 10.44
N ALA A 128 -13.15 -9.61 10.57
CA ALA A 128 -13.69 -10.55 9.60
C ALA A 128 -13.76 -9.98 8.17
N LEU A 129 -13.50 -8.68 7.98
CA LEU A 129 -13.44 -8.03 6.67
C LEU A 129 -12.30 -8.56 5.77
N TRP A 130 -11.21 -9.13 6.30
CA TRP A 130 -10.12 -9.69 5.45
C TRP A 130 -9.73 -11.14 5.76
N SER A 131 -10.34 -11.78 6.77
CA SER A 131 -10.21 -13.23 6.99
C SER A 131 -11.17 -14.07 6.15
N VAL A 132 -12.07 -13.43 5.40
CA VAL A 132 -12.82 -14.10 4.35
C VAL A 132 -11.83 -14.31 3.20
N ALA A 133 -11.34 -15.55 3.03
CA ALA A 133 -10.87 -15.98 1.73
C ALA A 133 -11.90 -15.48 0.71
N PRO A 134 -11.50 -14.71 -0.33
CA PRO A 134 -12.46 -14.06 -1.22
C PRO A 134 -13.52 -15.11 -1.55
N PRO A 135 -14.82 -14.84 -1.29
CA PRO A 135 -15.86 -15.80 -1.64
C PRO A 135 -15.55 -16.18 -3.08
N ALA A 136 -15.35 -17.48 -3.36
CA ALA A 136 -14.84 -17.96 -4.64
C ALA A 136 -15.49 -17.11 -5.70
N ALA A 137 -14.72 -16.18 -6.27
CA ALA A 137 -15.37 -15.07 -6.92
C ALA A 137 -15.93 -15.67 -8.20
N ASP A 138 -17.24 -15.91 -8.21
CA ASP A 138 -18.00 -16.20 -9.44
C ASP A 138 -17.81 -15.05 -10.46
N VAL A 139 -17.18 -13.97 -10.02
CA VAL A 139 -16.63 -12.86 -10.77
C VAL A 139 -15.11 -13.06 -10.95
N THR A 140 -14.73 -13.59 -12.11
CA THR A 140 -13.34 -13.68 -12.58
C THR A 140 -12.67 -12.29 -12.61
N ALA A 141 -11.34 -12.27 -12.59
CA ALA A 141 -10.56 -11.03 -12.77
C ALA A 141 -10.96 -10.25 -14.04
N ALA A 142 -11.42 -10.95 -15.08
CA ALA A 142 -11.94 -10.35 -16.30
C ALA A 142 -13.26 -9.60 -16.08
N GLN A 143 -14.17 -10.14 -15.28
CA GLN A 143 -15.45 -9.47 -14.95
C GLN A 143 -15.25 -8.27 -14.02
N TRP A 144 -14.25 -8.32 -13.12
CA TRP A 144 -13.83 -7.15 -12.37
C TRP A 144 -13.23 -6.08 -13.27
N ALA A 145 -12.39 -6.45 -14.24
CA ALA A 145 -11.87 -5.53 -15.23
C ALA A 145 -13.01 -4.89 -16.04
N THR A 146 -14.01 -5.66 -16.50
CA THR A 146 -15.19 -5.12 -17.21
C THR A 146 -15.99 -4.16 -16.34
N LYS A 147 -16.26 -4.50 -15.07
CA LYS A 147 -17.02 -3.62 -14.17
C LYS A 147 -16.27 -2.34 -13.84
N ILE A 148 -14.96 -2.42 -13.65
CA ILE A 148 -14.10 -1.26 -13.46
C ILE A 148 -14.05 -0.41 -14.73
N LEU A 149 -14.07 -1.02 -15.93
CA LEU A 149 -14.11 -0.32 -17.21
C LEU A 149 -15.48 0.31 -17.51
N ASP A 150 -16.58 -0.31 -17.08
CA ASP A 150 -17.95 0.23 -17.22
C ASP A 150 -18.21 1.39 -16.23
N ASP A 151 -17.67 1.34 -15.01
CA ASP A 151 -17.70 2.47 -14.04
C ASP A 151 -16.62 3.53 -14.36
N ASN A 152 -15.71 3.25 -15.30
CA ASN A 152 -14.70 4.19 -15.76
C ASN A 152 -15.22 4.94 -16.99
N HIS A 153 -15.83 6.09 -16.73
CA HIS A 153 -16.39 7.01 -17.72
C HIS A 153 -15.39 7.51 -18.77
N GLU A 154 -14.09 7.21 -18.67
CA GLU A 154 -13.09 7.56 -19.70
C GLU A 154 -13.30 6.89 -21.07
N LEU A 155 -14.12 5.83 -21.16
CA LEU A 155 -14.43 5.19 -22.45
C LEU A 155 -15.57 5.86 -23.24
N GLU A 156 -16.35 6.77 -22.64
CA GLU A 156 -17.36 7.53 -23.39
C GLU A 156 -16.74 8.65 -24.26
N LEU A 157 -15.52 9.09 -23.93
CA LEU A 157 -14.75 10.09 -24.69
C LEU A 157 -14.02 9.52 -25.92
N ARG A 158 -14.09 8.20 -26.15
CA ARG A 158 -13.51 7.51 -27.31
C ARG A 158 -14.52 6.63 -28.04
N ARG A 159 -15.71 7.17 -28.34
CA ARG A 159 -16.47 6.69 -29.50
C ARG A 159 -16.42 7.75 -30.61
N PRO A 160 -16.06 7.36 -31.86
CA PRO A 160 -15.96 8.27 -32.99
C PRO A 160 -17.29 8.90 -33.36
#